data_AF-A0A830F8E5-F1
#
_entry.id   AF-A0A830F8E5-F1
#
_cell.length_a   1.000
_cell.length_b   1.000
_cell.length_c   1.000
_cell.angle_alpha   90.00
_cell.angle_beta   90.00
_cell.angle_gamma   90.00
#
_symmetry.space_group_name_H-M   'P 1'
#
loop_
_entity.id
_entity.type
_entity.pdbx_description
1 polymer ?
#
loop_
_entity_poly.entity_id
_entity_poly.type
_entity_poly.pdbx_seq_one_letter_code
_entity_poly.pdbx_strand_id
1 'polypeptide(L)'
;MVRKPHLPDGYELPSEVNGWIHDPESNRNGHVWTGADDPRSVGVFSSVGDRVRVAVFDDRVCGFCNKIEPFDREFEADETEAEAVAWGIEQAAEWMERHHPSEWDHPAVYDAVFDPPVGFVLDQYYLEQRQHIVCYRQEGEEKDVNLSGRPPDTDPSLETRKYLYVEAWRGSGNATVALAPWLRAHDDEKHEVLDLPEECGLPVALKLAREWVAEETGQTREEPAAGQSDLGAWSA
;
A
#
# COMPACT_ATOMS: atom_id res chain seq x y z
N MET A 1 15.63 1.19 19.48
CA MET A 1 15.74 2.41 18.66
C MET A 1 16.48 2.04 17.39
N VAL A 2 15.92 2.33 16.22
CA VAL A 2 16.54 2.00 14.92
C VAL A 2 17.53 3.10 14.56
N ARG A 3 18.71 2.73 14.05
CA ARG A 3 19.74 3.72 13.68
C ARG A 3 19.29 4.53 12.49
N LYS A 4 19.25 5.85 12.64
CA LYS A 4 18.97 6.82 11.56
C LYS A 4 20.27 7.09 10.76
N PRO A 5 20.17 7.45 9.46
CA PRO A 5 21.33 7.85 8.67
C PRO A 5 22.01 9.09 9.28
N HIS A 6 23.33 9.20 9.14
CA HIS A 6 24.06 10.34 9.70
C HIS A 6 23.74 11.63 8.96
N LEU A 7 23.78 12.76 9.67
CA LEU A 7 23.65 14.09 9.13
C LEU A 7 25.00 14.82 9.21
N PRO A 8 25.28 15.81 8.35
CA PRO A 8 26.46 16.63 8.47
C PRO A 8 26.48 17.38 9.82
N ASP A 9 27.67 17.66 10.34
CA ASP A 9 27.81 18.41 11.59
C ASP A 9 27.14 19.78 11.49
N GLY A 10 26.25 20.08 12.44
CA GLY A 10 25.50 21.34 12.47
C GLY A 10 24.35 21.43 11.46
N TYR A 11 24.01 20.36 10.74
CA TYR A 11 22.84 20.32 9.88
C TYR A 11 21.55 20.40 10.70
N GLU A 12 20.71 21.39 10.41
CA GLU A 12 19.41 21.56 11.05
C GLU A 12 18.33 20.82 10.25
N LEU A 13 17.88 19.68 10.79
CA LEU A 13 16.81 18.90 10.18
C LEU A 13 15.48 19.67 10.26
N PRO A 14 14.74 19.84 9.15
CA PRO A 14 13.43 20.48 9.17
C PRO A 14 12.47 19.73 10.10
N SER A 15 11.97 20.41 11.14
CA SER A 15 11.01 19.82 12.07
C SER A 15 9.59 19.71 11.49
N GLU A 16 9.25 20.60 10.57
CA GLU A 16 7.98 20.63 9.86
C GLU A 16 8.17 21.21 8.45
N VAL A 17 7.47 20.63 7.46
CA VAL A 17 7.39 21.16 6.09
C VAL A 17 5.95 20.99 5.61
N ASN A 18 5.21 22.07 5.36
CA ASN A 18 3.86 22.02 4.74
C ASN A 18 2.91 20.95 5.34
N GLY A 19 2.78 20.90 6.66
CA GLY A 19 1.93 19.94 7.37
C GLY A 19 2.55 18.55 7.62
N TRP A 20 3.74 18.29 7.09
CA TRP A 20 4.54 17.10 7.38
C TRP A 20 5.42 17.34 8.61
N ILE A 21 5.25 16.54 9.66
CA ILE A 21 5.94 16.70 10.94
C ILE A 21 7.02 15.62 11.08
N HIS A 22 8.25 16.01 11.38
CA HIS A 22 9.34 15.08 11.59
C HIS A 22 9.08 14.19 12.82
N ASP A 23 9.14 12.87 12.63
CA ASP A 23 8.97 11.85 13.66
C ASP A 23 10.33 11.22 14.02
N PRO A 24 11.01 11.72 15.08
CA PRO A 24 12.28 11.16 15.52
C PRO A 24 12.14 9.74 16.12
N GLU A 25 10.96 9.37 16.60
CA GLU A 25 10.69 8.08 17.23
C GLU A 25 10.23 7.01 16.24
N SER A 26 10.07 7.37 14.96
CA SER A 26 9.73 6.45 13.89
C SER A 26 10.61 5.20 13.92
N ASN A 27 9.98 4.02 13.85
CA ASN A 27 10.66 2.72 13.84
C ASN A 27 11.39 2.41 12.51
N ARG A 28 11.33 3.32 11.53
CA ARG A 28 12.00 3.17 10.24
C ARG A 28 13.48 3.57 10.35
N ASN A 29 14.33 2.95 9.54
CA ASN A 29 15.78 3.24 9.48
C ASN A 29 16.12 4.49 8.62
N GLY A 30 15.22 5.47 8.59
CA GLY A 30 15.36 6.73 7.85
C GLY A 30 14.85 7.91 8.67
N HIS A 31 15.18 9.13 8.23
CA HIS A 31 14.56 10.36 8.72
C HIS A 31 13.16 10.44 8.13
N VAL A 32 12.13 10.57 8.97
CA VAL A 32 10.73 10.40 8.55
C VAL A 32 9.91 11.60 8.97
N TRP A 33 9.05 12.06 8.07
CA TRP A 33 7.99 13.02 8.33
C TRP A 33 6.64 12.35 8.13
N THR A 34 5.68 12.69 8.98
CA THR A 34 4.33 12.09 8.99
C THR A 34 3.27 13.18 8.83
N GLY A 35 2.14 12.86 8.21
CA GLY A 35 0.94 13.69 8.30
C GLY A 35 0.35 13.57 9.70
N ALA A 36 -0.06 14.69 10.30
CA ALA A 36 -0.57 14.72 11.68
C ALA A 36 -1.83 13.84 11.87
N ASP A 37 -2.81 14.01 10.98
CA ASP A 37 -4.08 13.28 10.98
C ASP A 37 -4.22 12.35 9.76
N ASP A 38 -3.23 12.41 8.86
CA ASP A 38 -3.25 11.71 7.59
C ASP A 38 -2.24 10.56 7.62
N PRO A 39 -2.67 9.30 7.39
CA PRO A 39 -1.80 8.12 7.39
C PRO A 39 -0.92 8.08 6.14
N ARG A 40 0.01 9.03 6.04
CA ARG A 40 1.05 9.13 5.02
C ARG A 40 2.36 9.56 5.65
N SER A 41 3.46 9.16 5.03
CA SER A 41 4.78 9.56 5.48
C SER A 41 5.77 9.74 4.34
N VAL A 42 6.74 10.63 4.55
CA VAL A 42 7.90 10.81 3.68
C VAL A 42 9.13 10.35 4.47
N GLY A 43 9.98 9.53 3.87
CA GLY A 43 11.19 9.03 4.50
C GLY A 43 12.42 9.18 3.62
N VAL A 44 13.54 9.59 4.22
CA VAL A 44 14.87 9.61 3.60
C VAL A 44 15.70 8.48 4.16
N PHE A 45 16.16 7.59 3.27
CA PHE A 45 16.88 6.37 3.64
C PHE A 45 18.24 6.34 2.97
N SER A 46 19.24 5.90 3.72
CA SER A 46 20.49 5.39 3.16
C SER A 46 20.46 3.87 3.18
N SER A 47 20.74 3.24 2.04
CA SER A 47 20.70 1.78 1.88
C SER A 47 22.08 1.17 1.67
N VAL A 48 22.21 -0.14 1.96
CA VAL A 48 23.40 -0.93 1.68
C VAL A 48 23.64 -0.93 0.16
N GLY A 49 24.70 -0.25 -0.27
CA GLY A 49 25.03 -0.05 -1.68
C GLY A 49 25.28 1.41 -2.08
N ASP A 50 25.65 2.27 -1.14
CA ASP A 50 26.00 3.68 -1.39
C ASP A 50 24.90 4.44 -2.14
N ARG A 51 23.66 4.29 -1.66
CA ARG A 51 22.47 4.94 -2.25
C ARG A 51 21.66 5.67 -1.21
N VAL A 52 21.15 6.83 -1.60
CA VAL A 52 20.15 7.60 -0.87
C VAL A 52 18.85 7.63 -1.67
N ARG A 53 17.74 7.39 -0.99
CA ARG A 53 16.41 7.45 -1.59
C ARG A 53 15.44 8.22 -0.71
N VAL A 54 14.54 8.93 -1.38
CA VAL A 54 13.35 9.53 -0.78
C VAL A 54 12.17 8.65 -1.16
N ALA A 55 11.42 8.20 -0.16
CA ALA A 55 10.21 7.42 -0.38
C ALA A 55 9.00 8.09 0.27
N VAL A 56 7.88 8.11 -0.45
CA VAL A 56 6.59 8.61 0.03
C VAL A 56 5.67 7.41 0.17
N PHE A 57 5.18 7.18 1.38
CA PHE A 57 4.40 6.01 1.77
C PHE A 57 2.95 6.40 2.02
N ASP A 58 2.07 5.52 1.57
CA ASP A 58 0.69 5.47 2.00
C ASP A 58 0.60 4.49 3.19
N ASP A 59 0.46 5.05 4.39
CA ASP A 59 0.46 4.30 5.65
C ASP A 59 -0.94 3.78 6.04
N ARG A 60 -1.96 3.96 5.18
CA ARG A 60 -3.25 3.28 5.31
C ARG A 60 -3.10 1.76 5.23
N VAL A 61 -2.03 1.30 4.58
CA VAL A 61 -1.68 -0.11 4.45
C VAL A 61 -0.23 -0.36 4.86
N CYS A 62 0.05 -1.57 5.33
CA CYS A 62 1.40 -2.02 5.61
C CYS A 62 1.95 -2.84 4.43
N GLY A 63 3.21 -2.66 4.04
CA GLY A 63 3.81 -3.49 2.98
C GLY A 63 5.09 -2.93 2.40
N PHE A 64 5.62 -3.60 1.36
CA PHE A 64 6.84 -3.19 0.65
C PHE A 64 6.56 -2.28 -0.55
N CYS A 65 5.34 -2.33 -1.10
CA CYS A 65 4.96 -1.67 -2.35
C CYS A 65 3.84 -0.65 -2.15
N ASN A 66 3.74 -0.06 -0.96
CA ASN A 66 2.80 1.00 -0.60
C ASN A 66 3.39 2.41 -0.80
N LYS A 67 4.43 2.55 -1.62
CA LYS A 67 5.24 3.76 -1.69
C LYS A 67 5.65 4.09 -3.13
N ILE A 68 5.91 5.36 -3.36
CA ILE A 68 6.66 5.85 -4.51
C ILE A 68 8.06 6.30 -4.07
N GLU A 69 9.02 6.26 -4.98
CA GLU A 69 10.39 6.74 -4.76
C GLU A 69 10.67 7.88 -5.74
N PRO A 70 10.24 9.13 -5.44
CA PRO A 70 10.39 10.26 -6.36
C PRO A 70 11.86 10.62 -6.61
N PHE A 71 12.75 10.29 -5.67
CA PHE A 71 14.18 10.54 -5.79
C PHE A 71 14.96 9.32 -5.30
N ASP A 72 15.93 8.90 -6.10
CA ASP A 72 16.87 7.83 -5.79
C ASP A 72 18.17 8.12 -6.54
N ARG A 73 19.29 8.11 -5.83
CA ARG A 73 20.61 8.24 -6.44
C ARG A 73 21.66 7.41 -5.70
N GLU A 74 22.69 7.04 -6.45
CA GLU A 74 23.96 6.58 -5.91
C GLU A 74 24.77 7.77 -5.40
N PHE A 75 25.63 7.52 -4.42
CA PHE A 75 26.56 8.51 -3.90
C PHE A 75 27.51 8.95 -5.02
N GLU A 76 27.81 10.24 -5.04
CA GLU A 76 28.82 10.77 -5.95
C GLU A 76 30.23 10.34 -5.53
N ALA A 77 31.17 10.38 -6.47
CA ALA A 77 32.57 10.13 -6.15
C ALA A 77 33.06 11.19 -5.14
N ASP A 78 33.64 10.73 -4.03
CA ASP A 78 34.11 11.53 -2.90
C ASP A 78 33.01 12.16 -2.02
N GLU A 79 31.74 11.81 -2.22
CA GLU A 79 30.62 12.22 -1.35
C GLU A 79 30.54 11.33 -0.10
N THR A 80 30.31 11.93 1.06
CA THR A 80 30.04 11.21 2.31
C THR A 80 28.56 10.80 2.42
N GLU A 81 28.27 9.73 3.17
CA GLU A 81 26.89 9.33 3.47
C GLU A 81 26.05 10.52 4.02
N ALA A 82 26.66 11.34 4.87
CA ALA A 82 26.01 12.49 5.48
C ALA A 82 25.61 13.56 4.45
N GLU A 83 26.48 13.86 3.48
CA GLU A 83 26.18 14.78 2.38
C GLU A 83 25.07 14.24 1.48
N ALA A 84 25.12 12.95 1.15
CA ALA A 84 24.08 12.30 0.36
C ALA A 84 22.72 12.31 1.07
N VAL A 85 22.70 12.06 2.37
CA VAL A 85 21.49 12.14 3.20
C VAL A 85 20.95 13.57 3.26
N ALA A 86 21.82 14.57 3.43
CA ALA A 86 21.42 15.99 3.42
C ALA A 86 20.75 16.37 2.09
N TRP A 87 21.31 15.95 0.95
CA TRP A 87 20.67 16.10 -0.35
C TRP A 87 19.29 15.42 -0.38
N GLY A 88 19.17 14.20 0.13
CA GLY A 88 17.89 13.48 0.18
C GLY A 88 16.83 14.21 1.00
N ILE A 89 17.24 14.88 2.08
CA ILE A 89 16.38 15.71 2.92
C ILE A 89 15.93 16.97 2.18
N GLU A 90 16.84 17.64 1.45
CA GLU A 90 16.49 18.79 0.62
C GLU A 90 15.46 18.41 -0.45
N GLN A 91 15.67 17.28 -1.16
CA GLN A 91 14.72 16.78 -2.15
C GLN A 91 13.36 16.39 -1.54
N ALA A 92 13.38 15.77 -0.35
CA ALA A 92 12.16 15.47 0.39
C ALA A 92 11.42 16.75 0.78
N ALA A 93 12.11 17.76 1.29
CA ALA A 93 11.53 19.04 1.67
C ALA A 93 10.90 19.75 0.47
N GLU A 94 11.61 19.86 -0.66
CA GLU A 94 11.07 20.45 -1.89
C GLU A 94 9.83 19.71 -2.40
N TRP A 95 9.76 18.40 -2.22
CA TRP A 95 8.58 17.61 -2.59
C TRP A 95 7.41 17.85 -1.63
N MET A 96 7.67 17.88 -0.33
CA MET A 96 6.67 18.13 0.72
C MET A 96 6.06 19.53 0.60
N GLU A 97 6.85 20.54 0.22
CA GLU A 97 6.35 21.90 -0.07
C GLU A 97 5.28 21.93 -1.17
N ARG A 98 5.32 20.96 -2.11
CA ARG A 98 4.38 20.87 -3.24
C ARG A 98 3.18 19.97 -2.98
N HIS A 99 3.24 19.11 -1.96
CA HIS A 99 2.21 18.10 -1.70
C HIS A 99 1.87 18.10 -0.21
N HIS A 100 0.69 18.62 0.15
CA HIS A 100 0.20 18.53 1.53
C HIS A 100 -0.21 17.08 1.85
N PRO A 101 0.00 16.55 3.06
CA PRO A 101 -0.34 15.16 3.39
C PRO A 101 -1.84 14.83 3.20
N SER A 102 -2.74 15.79 3.46
CA SER A 102 -4.19 15.61 3.27
C SER A 102 -4.65 15.63 1.81
N GLU A 103 -3.79 16.09 0.89
CA GLU A 103 -4.10 16.25 -0.54
C GLU A 103 -3.37 15.22 -1.40
N TRP A 104 -2.43 14.48 -0.82
CA TRP A 104 -1.67 13.47 -1.54
C TRP A 104 -2.35 12.11 -1.45
N ASP A 105 -2.55 11.52 -2.63
CA ASP A 105 -2.90 10.12 -2.81
C ASP A 105 -1.86 9.41 -3.65
N HIS A 106 -1.70 8.12 -3.39
CA HIS A 106 -0.74 7.30 -4.10
C HIS A 106 -1.16 7.19 -5.59
N PRO A 107 -0.31 7.61 -6.55
CA PRO A 107 -0.72 7.79 -7.96
C PRO A 107 -1.09 6.49 -8.69
N ALA A 108 -0.76 5.34 -8.12
CA ALA A 108 -1.10 4.02 -8.63
C ALA A 108 -2.23 3.31 -7.85
N VAL A 109 -2.81 3.95 -6.83
CA VAL A 109 -3.95 3.43 -6.07
C VAL A 109 -5.22 4.10 -6.57
N TYR A 110 -6.26 3.30 -6.79
CA TYR A 110 -7.59 3.81 -7.10
C TYR A 110 -8.40 3.90 -5.80
N ASP A 111 -9.26 4.92 -5.67
CA ASP A 111 -10.12 5.09 -4.49
C ASP A 111 -10.97 3.85 -4.18
N ALA A 112 -11.34 3.09 -5.22
CA ALA A 112 -12.07 1.83 -5.11
C ALA A 112 -11.36 0.75 -4.27
N VAL A 113 -10.05 0.88 -4.02
CA VAL A 113 -9.27 0.00 -3.13
C VAL A 113 -9.63 0.24 -1.67
N PHE A 114 -10.00 1.48 -1.32
CA PHE A 114 -10.39 1.85 0.03
C PHE A 114 -11.86 1.56 0.32
N ASP A 115 -12.59 0.97 -0.61
CA ASP A 115 -13.96 0.49 -0.43
C ASP A 115 -13.99 -1.05 -0.46
N PRO A 116 -13.70 -1.72 0.67
CA PRO A 116 -13.62 -3.17 0.72
C PRO A 116 -15.02 -3.81 0.61
N PRO A 117 -15.10 -5.08 0.15
CA PRO A 117 -16.33 -5.86 0.23
C PRO A 117 -16.86 -5.99 1.67
N VAL A 118 -18.18 -6.22 1.82
CA VAL A 118 -18.81 -6.40 3.13
C VAL A 118 -18.18 -7.57 3.90
N GLY A 119 -17.93 -7.37 5.20
CA GLY A 119 -17.24 -8.36 6.04
C GLY A 119 -15.73 -8.46 5.81
N PHE A 120 -15.14 -7.53 5.05
CA PHE A 120 -13.71 -7.46 4.80
C PHE A 120 -13.11 -6.09 5.14
N VAL A 121 -11.82 -6.08 5.46
CA VAL A 121 -10.99 -4.90 5.66
C VAL A 121 -9.79 -4.95 4.71
N LEU A 122 -9.37 -3.79 4.20
CA LEU A 122 -8.13 -3.68 3.43
C LEU A 122 -6.94 -4.05 4.34
N ASP A 123 -6.19 -5.10 3.99
CA ASP A 123 -4.99 -5.51 4.74
C ASP A 123 -3.71 -4.94 4.09
N GLN A 124 -3.58 -5.10 2.77
CA GLN A 124 -2.43 -4.60 2.02
C GLN A 124 -2.73 -4.47 0.52
N TYR A 125 -1.93 -3.68 -0.18
CA TYR A 125 -1.80 -3.79 -1.62
C TYR A 125 -0.33 -3.82 -2.05
N TYR A 126 -0.06 -4.45 -3.19
CA TYR A 126 1.22 -4.44 -3.87
C TYR A 126 1.10 -3.76 -5.21
N LEU A 127 1.86 -2.68 -5.42
CA LEU A 127 1.84 -1.91 -6.65
C LEU A 127 3.19 -2.06 -7.35
N GLU A 128 3.34 -3.14 -8.10
CA GLU A 128 4.50 -3.32 -8.97
C GLU A 128 4.27 -2.67 -10.33
N GLN A 129 5.34 -2.54 -11.12
CA GLN A 129 5.27 -1.91 -12.45
C GLN A 129 4.26 -2.61 -13.38
N ARG A 130 4.12 -3.93 -13.25
CA ARG A 130 3.29 -4.76 -14.14
C ARG A 130 2.10 -5.43 -13.46
N GLN A 131 2.07 -5.48 -12.13
CA GLN A 131 1.04 -6.20 -11.39
C GLN A 131 0.61 -5.37 -10.19
N HIS A 132 -0.70 -5.22 -10.04
CA HIS A 132 -1.32 -4.66 -8.86
C HIS A 132 -2.08 -5.77 -8.14
N ILE A 133 -1.85 -5.92 -6.85
CA ILE A 133 -2.52 -6.90 -5.99
C ILE A 133 -3.16 -6.14 -4.85
N VAL A 134 -4.46 -6.33 -4.63
CA VAL A 134 -5.18 -5.81 -3.48
C VAL A 134 -5.63 -6.99 -2.63
N CYS A 135 -5.28 -6.97 -1.35
CA CYS A 135 -5.60 -8.02 -0.41
C CYS A 135 -6.56 -7.49 0.66
N TYR A 136 -7.74 -8.09 0.70
CA TYR A 136 -8.70 -7.90 1.77
C TYR A 136 -8.66 -9.07 2.73
N ARG A 137 -8.70 -8.79 4.02
CA ARG A 137 -8.83 -9.80 5.09
C ARG A 137 -10.25 -9.75 5.64
N GLN A 138 -10.81 -10.89 6.00
CA GLN A 138 -12.08 -10.91 6.73
C GLN A 138 -12.00 -10.16 8.05
N GLU A 139 -13.07 -9.43 8.36
CA GLU A 139 -13.20 -8.69 9.60
C GLU A 139 -13.20 -9.65 10.80
N GLY A 140 -12.47 -9.30 11.86
CA GLY A 140 -12.33 -10.13 13.05
C GLY A 140 -11.25 -11.23 12.97
N GLU A 141 -10.80 -11.60 11.78
CA GLU A 141 -9.70 -12.57 11.63
C GLU A 141 -8.34 -11.97 12.02
N GLU A 142 -7.42 -12.79 12.52
CA GLU A 142 -6.04 -12.35 12.74
C GLU A 142 -5.23 -12.37 11.44
N LYS A 143 -4.24 -11.47 11.33
CA LYS A 143 -3.31 -11.45 10.21
C LYS A 143 -2.47 -12.72 10.22
N ASP A 144 -2.55 -13.51 9.16
CA ASP A 144 -1.92 -14.83 9.07
C ASP A 144 -0.99 -14.88 7.85
N VAL A 145 0.27 -15.26 8.06
CA VAL A 145 1.28 -15.43 7.00
C VAL A 145 1.82 -16.85 7.12
N ASN A 146 1.60 -17.69 6.10
CA ASN A 146 2.11 -19.05 6.11
C ASN A 146 3.08 -19.29 4.94
N LEU A 147 4.38 -19.30 5.25
CA LEU A 147 5.45 -19.50 4.27
C LEU A 147 5.71 -20.97 3.90
N SER A 148 4.97 -21.90 4.52
CA SER A 148 5.14 -23.36 4.36
C SER A 148 3.80 -24.09 4.26
N GLY A 149 2.72 -23.36 3.99
CA GLY A 149 1.37 -23.82 4.28
C GLY A 149 0.83 -24.77 3.23
N ARG A 150 0.31 -25.92 3.67
CA ARG A 150 -0.66 -26.66 2.85
C ARG A 150 -2.03 -26.01 3.08
N PRO A 151 -2.78 -25.62 2.03
CA PRO A 151 -4.12 -25.08 2.21
C PRO A 151 -4.98 -26.04 3.02
N PRO A 152 -5.97 -25.55 3.80
CA PRO A 152 -6.90 -26.43 4.50
C PRO A 152 -7.57 -27.39 3.50
N ASP A 153 -7.70 -28.67 3.87
CA ASP A 153 -8.37 -29.70 3.03
C ASP A 153 -9.90 -29.48 2.88
N THR A 154 -10.41 -28.33 3.32
CA THR A 154 -11.79 -27.90 3.15
C THR A 154 -11.98 -27.19 1.81
N ASP A 155 -13.17 -27.33 1.23
CA ASP A 155 -13.55 -26.61 0.02
C ASP A 155 -13.40 -25.09 0.22
N PRO A 156 -12.78 -24.37 -0.73
CA PRO A 156 -12.63 -22.92 -0.64
C PRO A 156 -13.99 -22.21 -0.66
N SER A 157 -14.24 -21.35 0.33
CA SER A 157 -15.41 -20.48 0.43
C SER A 157 -15.10 -19.29 1.32
N LEU A 158 -16.02 -18.32 1.41
CA LEU A 158 -15.90 -17.23 2.38
C LEU A 158 -15.79 -17.77 3.82
N GLU A 159 -16.40 -18.89 4.18
CA GLU A 159 -16.30 -19.43 5.54
C GLU A 159 -14.94 -20.08 5.84
N THR A 160 -14.22 -20.53 4.81
CA THR A 160 -13.00 -21.35 4.95
C THR A 160 -11.73 -20.63 4.52
N ARG A 161 -11.83 -19.41 4.00
CA ARG A 161 -10.72 -18.61 3.48
C ARG A 161 -10.76 -17.21 4.07
N LYS A 162 -9.66 -16.84 4.74
CA LYS A 162 -9.54 -15.57 5.48
C LYS A 162 -9.34 -14.35 4.58
N TYR A 163 -8.97 -14.57 3.32
CA TYR A 163 -8.52 -13.51 2.43
C TYR A 163 -9.21 -13.54 1.07
N LEU A 164 -9.40 -12.34 0.52
CA LEU A 164 -9.82 -12.09 -0.85
C LEU A 164 -8.74 -11.27 -1.57
N TYR A 165 -8.29 -11.78 -2.70
CA TYR A 165 -7.28 -11.18 -3.56
C TYR A 165 -7.95 -10.64 -4.81
N VAL A 166 -7.61 -9.41 -5.18
CA VAL A 166 -7.94 -8.81 -6.47
C VAL A 166 -6.64 -8.43 -7.15
N GLU A 167 -6.30 -9.14 -8.21
CA GLU A 167 -5.05 -8.97 -8.96
C GLU A 167 -5.34 -8.42 -10.33
N ALA A 168 -4.51 -7.50 -10.83
CA ALA A 168 -4.63 -6.95 -12.17
C ALA A 168 -3.25 -6.67 -12.78
N TRP A 169 -3.12 -6.91 -14.08
CA TRP A 169 -1.88 -6.71 -14.82
C TRP A 169 -1.92 -5.43 -15.66
N ARG A 170 -0.95 -4.54 -15.41
CA ARG A 170 -0.79 -3.31 -16.20
C ARG A 170 -0.29 -3.67 -17.60
N GLY A 171 -1.02 -3.21 -18.61
CA GLY A 171 -0.69 -3.39 -20.03
C GLY A 171 -1.53 -4.44 -20.74
N SER A 172 -1.96 -5.51 -20.06
CA SER A 172 -2.96 -6.44 -20.60
C SER A 172 -4.37 -6.13 -20.12
N GLY A 173 -4.53 -5.51 -18.94
CA GLY A 173 -5.84 -5.30 -18.33
C GLY A 173 -6.45 -6.57 -17.75
N ASN A 174 -5.79 -7.72 -17.86
CA ASN A 174 -6.28 -8.95 -17.24
C ASN A 174 -6.35 -8.78 -15.72
N ALA A 175 -7.33 -9.42 -15.11
CA ALA A 175 -7.52 -9.42 -13.68
C ALA A 175 -8.00 -10.79 -13.19
N THR A 176 -7.83 -11.03 -11.89
CA THR A 176 -8.29 -12.22 -11.20
C THR A 176 -8.87 -11.81 -9.85
N VAL A 177 -9.95 -12.47 -9.42
CA VAL A 177 -10.48 -12.38 -8.06
C VAL A 177 -10.45 -13.78 -7.45
N ALA A 178 -9.77 -13.93 -6.33
CA ALA A 178 -9.53 -15.23 -5.72
C ALA A 178 -9.61 -15.21 -4.19
N LEU A 179 -10.08 -16.30 -3.61
CA LEU A 179 -9.97 -16.56 -2.18
C LEU A 179 -8.62 -17.17 -1.84
N ALA A 180 -8.08 -16.83 -0.68
CA ALA A 180 -6.82 -17.35 -0.20
C ALA A 180 -6.90 -17.71 1.30
N PRO A 181 -6.19 -18.77 1.73
CA PRO A 181 -6.22 -19.21 3.12
C PRO A 181 -5.43 -18.27 4.06
N TRP A 182 -4.41 -17.57 3.56
CA TRP A 182 -3.57 -16.64 4.31
C TRP A 182 -3.00 -15.53 3.43
N LEU A 183 -2.29 -14.61 4.06
CA LEU A 183 -1.54 -13.55 3.42
C LEU A 183 -0.32 -14.11 2.67
N ARG A 184 -0.09 -13.67 1.42
CA ARG A 184 0.94 -14.13 0.50
C ARG A 184 0.83 -15.60 0.10
N ALA A 185 -0.39 -16.12 -0.01
CA ALA A 185 -0.62 -17.42 -0.63
C ALA A 185 -0.04 -17.45 -2.06
N HIS A 186 0.55 -18.58 -2.44
CA HIS A 186 1.00 -18.84 -3.80
C HIS A 186 -0.20 -19.04 -4.74
N ASP A 187 0.01 -18.91 -6.05
CA ASP A 187 -1.10 -18.96 -7.02
C ASP A 187 -1.83 -20.31 -7.01
N ASP A 188 -1.13 -21.41 -6.74
CA ASP A 188 -1.73 -22.75 -6.59
C ASP A 188 -2.51 -22.96 -5.28
N GLU A 189 -2.35 -22.05 -4.32
CA GLU A 189 -3.06 -22.03 -3.05
C GLU A 189 -4.31 -21.13 -3.07
N LYS A 190 -4.40 -20.28 -4.09
CA LYS A 190 -5.53 -19.38 -4.34
C LYS A 190 -6.63 -20.13 -5.09
N HIS A 191 -7.87 -19.75 -4.82
CA HIS A 191 -9.03 -20.28 -5.52
C HIS A 191 -9.77 -19.13 -6.21
N GLU A 192 -9.71 -19.09 -7.53
CA GLU A 192 -10.45 -18.10 -8.32
C GLU A 192 -11.97 -18.31 -8.14
N VAL A 193 -12.69 -17.21 -7.92
CA VAL A 193 -14.13 -17.25 -7.61
C VAL A 193 -15.00 -16.54 -8.65
N LEU A 194 -14.38 -15.86 -9.62
CA LEU A 194 -15.08 -15.11 -10.64
C LEU A 194 -14.46 -15.29 -12.03
N ASP A 195 -15.33 -15.52 -13.01
CA ASP A 195 -15.01 -15.37 -14.43
C ASP A 195 -15.12 -13.89 -14.83
N LEU A 196 -13.99 -13.19 -14.84
CA LEU A 196 -13.96 -11.76 -15.15
C LEU A 196 -13.95 -11.50 -16.67
N PRO A 197 -14.50 -10.36 -17.13
CA PRO A 197 -14.34 -9.94 -18.52
C PRO A 197 -12.86 -9.76 -18.88
N GLU A 198 -12.51 -10.12 -20.12
CA GLU A 198 -11.16 -9.91 -20.64
C GLU A 198 -10.79 -8.43 -20.57
N GLU A 199 -9.54 -8.16 -20.17
CA GLU A 199 -8.96 -6.80 -20.11
C GLU A 199 -9.72 -5.78 -19.24
N CYS A 200 -10.53 -6.22 -18.27
CA CYS A 200 -11.39 -5.32 -17.48
C CYS A 200 -10.65 -4.38 -16.52
N GLY A 201 -9.42 -4.71 -16.14
CA GLY A 201 -8.57 -3.92 -15.25
C GLY A 201 -9.02 -3.91 -13.78
N LEU A 202 -8.19 -3.28 -12.94
CA LEU A 202 -8.37 -3.29 -11.49
C LEU A 202 -9.71 -2.69 -11.01
N PRO A 203 -10.19 -1.54 -11.52
CA PRO A 203 -11.43 -0.94 -11.00
C PRO A 203 -12.66 -1.82 -11.22
N VAL A 204 -12.75 -2.49 -12.37
CA VAL A 204 -13.87 -3.40 -12.67
C VAL A 204 -13.75 -4.68 -11.86
N ALA A 205 -12.55 -5.24 -11.73
CA ALA A 205 -12.32 -6.42 -10.88
C ALA A 205 -12.70 -6.16 -9.41
N LEU A 206 -12.35 -4.98 -8.87
CA LEU A 206 -12.73 -4.56 -7.51
C LEU A 206 -14.24 -4.45 -7.34
N LYS A 207 -14.94 -3.90 -8.35
CA LYS A 207 -16.40 -3.82 -8.34
C LYS A 207 -17.03 -5.22 -8.35
N LEU A 208 -16.62 -6.08 -9.27
CA LEU A 208 -17.17 -7.43 -9.40
C LEU A 208 -16.89 -8.28 -8.15
N ALA A 209 -15.72 -8.11 -7.52
CA ALA A 209 -15.41 -8.74 -6.24
C ALA A 209 -16.39 -8.33 -5.14
N ARG A 210 -16.77 -7.05 -5.06
CA ARG A 210 -17.76 -6.57 -4.08
C ARG A 210 -19.15 -7.14 -4.34
N GLU A 211 -19.59 -7.13 -5.60
CA GLU A 211 -20.88 -7.67 -6.01
C GLU A 211 -20.99 -9.17 -5.66
N TRP A 212 -19.94 -9.94 -5.96
CA TRP A 212 -19.86 -11.35 -5.61
C TRP A 212 -19.96 -11.62 -4.11
N VAL A 213 -19.21 -10.88 -3.27
CA VAL A 213 -19.31 -11.05 -1.81
C VAL A 213 -20.71 -10.71 -1.29
N ALA A 214 -21.34 -9.67 -1.83
CA ALA A 214 -22.70 -9.30 -1.45
C ALA A 214 -23.73 -10.38 -1.82
N GLU A 215 -23.59 -11.00 -2.98
CA GLU A 215 -24.43 -12.11 -3.44
C GLU A 215 -24.25 -13.36 -2.55
N GLU A 216 -23.01 -13.74 -2.25
CA GLU A 216 -22.69 -14.93 -1.45
C GLU A 216 -23.14 -14.79 0.01
N THR A 217 -23.05 -13.60 0.57
CA THR A 217 -23.42 -13.35 1.98
C THR A 217 -24.88 -12.94 2.15
N GLY A 218 -25.55 -12.52 1.07
CA GLY A 218 -26.86 -11.86 1.14
C GLY A 218 -26.83 -10.52 1.90
N GLN A 219 -25.64 -10.01 2.23
CA GLN A 219 -25.46 -8.76 2.94
C GLN A 219 -25.22 -7.65 1.92
N THR A 220 -25.99 -6.58 2.07
CA THR A 220 -25.68 -5.31 1.43
C THR A 220 -25.16 -4.38 2.51
N ARG A 221 -24.18 -3.55 2.17
CA ARG A 221 -23.61 -2.62 3.14
C ARG A 221 -24.66 -1.57 3.52
N GLU A 222 -25.01 -1.48 4.79
CA GLU A 222 -26.05 -0.52 5.25
C GLU A 222 -25.55 0.93 5.32
N GLU A 223 -24.23 1.21 5.28
CA GLU A 223 -23.67 2.56 5.14
C GLU A 223 -22.15 2.51 4.82
N PRO A 224 -21.60 3.41 3.97
CA PRO A 224 -20.15 3.56 3.81
C PRO A 224 -19.52 4.03 5.13
N ALA A 225 -18.32 3.53 5.46
CA ALA A 225 -17.55 4.09 6.57
C ALA A 225 -17.17 5.54 6.22
N ALA A 226 -16.99 6.39 7.23
CA ALA A 226 -16.60 7.78 7.02
C ALA A 226 -15.39 7.88 6.07
N GLY A 227 -15.56 8.56 4.94
CA GLY A 227 -14.54 8.70 3.90
C GLY A 227 -14.70 7.79 2.67
N GLN A 228 -15.80 7.03 2.54
CA GLN A 228 -16.05 6.16 1.39
C GLN A 228 -17.23 6.66 0.53
N SER A 229 -17.10 6.50 -0.79
CA SER A 229 -18.15 6.87 -1.76
C SER A 229 -19.15 5.74 -1.94
N ASP A 230 -20.42 6.10 -2.12
CA ASP A 230 -21.52 5.19 -2.44
C ASP A 230 -21.26 4.42 -3.77
N LEU A 231 -21.78 3.19 -3.88
CA LEU A 231 -21.65 2.32 -5.06
C LEU A 231 -22.14 2.99 -6.35
N GLY A 232 -23.09 3.93 -6.23
CA GLY A 232 -23.59 4.74 -7.34
C GLY A 232 -22.56 5.70 -7.96
N ALA A 233 -21.47 6.03 -7.26
CA ALA A 233 -20.47 6.99 -7.71
C ALA A 233 -19.62 6.52 -8.90
N TRP A 234 -19.60 5.22 -9.18
CA TRP A 234 -18.74 4.60 -10.21
C TRP A 234 -19.54 4.06 -11.41
N SER A 235 -20.76 4.53 -11.59
CA SER A 235 -21.58 4.21 -12.77
C SER A 235 -21.21 5.12 -13.95
N ALA A 236 -20.35 4.62 -14.83
CA ALA A 236 -20.21 5.08 -16.22
C ALA A 236 -20.55 3.93 -17.17
#